data_AF-A0A2G2FBX4-F1
#
_entry.id   AF-A0A2G2FBX4-F1
#
_cell.length_a   1.000
_cell.length_b   1.000
_cell.length_c   1.000
_cell.angle_alpha   90.00
_cell.angle_beta   90.00
_cell.angle_gamma   90.00
#
_symmetry.space_group_name_H-M   'P 1'
#
loop_
_entity.id
_entity.type
_entity.pdbx_description
1 polymer ?
#
loop_
_entity_poly.entity_id
_entity_poly.type
_entity_poly.pdbx_seq_one_letter_code
_entity_poly.pdbx_strand_id
1 'polypeptide(L)' 'MISNTNVMLNNTVELAKKQLEAHVQRGANSTLSVYEVARLMDTIRFQKGAKKFGGEPQIVGFSNN' A
#
# COMPACT_ATOMS: atom_id res chain seq x y z
N MET A 1 -19.90 -9.58 11.49
CA MET A 1 -19.58 -9.78 10.07
C MET A 1 -18.50 -8.79 9.66
N ILE A 2 -17.23 -9.20 9.60
CA ILE A 2 -16.07 -8.34 9.24
C ILE A 2 -15.26 -8.94 8.07
N SER A 3 -15.68 -10.08 7.52
CA SER A 3 -14.88 -10.81 6.51
C SER A 3 -14.99 -10.25 5.09
N ASN A 4 -16.08 -9.60 4.70
CA ASN A 4 -16.30 -9.22 3.30
C ASN A 4 -15.43 -8.04 2.84
N THR A 5 -15.15 -7.08 3.73
CA THR A 5 -14.34 -5.89 3.42
C THR A 5 -12.87 -6.26 3.15
N ASN A 6 -12.33 -7.21 3.93
CA ASN A 6 -10.95 -7.69 3.76
C ASN A 6 -10.75 -8.44 2.43
N VAL A 7 -11.77 -9.17 1.96
CA VAL A 7 -11.72 -9.88 0.67
C VAL A 7 -11.71 -8.89 -0.50
N MET A 8 -12.56 -7.85 -0.49
CA MET A 8 -12.56 -6.81 -1.54
C MET A 8 -11.26 -6.00 -1.58
N LEU A 9 -10.69 -5.66 -0.42
CA LEU A 9 -9.41 -4.94 -0.34
C LEU A 9 -8.25 -5.76 -0.91
N ASN A 10 -8.18 -7.06 -0.59
CA ASN A 10 -7.16 -7.94 -1.14
C ASN A 10 -7.27 -8.06 -2.66
N ASN A 11 -8.49 -8.20 -3.20
CA ASN A 11 -8.72 -8.27 -4.64
C ASN A 11 -8.25 -7.00 -5.38
N THR A 12 -8.44 -5.83 -4.75
CA THR A 12 -8.02 -4.54 -5.32
C THR A 12 -6.50 -4.44 -5.41
N VAL A 13 -5.78 -4.92 -4.39
CA VAL A 13 -4.31 -4.88 -4.41
C VAL A 13 -3.71 -5.93 -5.35
N GLU A 14 -4.31 -7.11 -5.45
CA GLU A 14 -3.89 -8.11 -6.45
C GLU A 14 -4.08 -7.60 -7.88
N LEU A 15 -5.19 -6.91 -8.15
CA LEU A 15 -5.41 -6.27 -9.44
C LEU A 15 -4.36 -5.19 -9.71
N ALA A 16 -4.05 -4.35 -8.71
CA ALA A 16 -3.03 -3.32 -8.85
C ALA A 16 -1.63 -3.89 -9.12
N LYS A 17 -1.27 -5.02 -8.49
CA LYS A 17 -0.02 -5.74 -8.76
C LYS A 17 0.03 -6.27 -10.19
N LYS A 18 -1.04 -6.92 -10.66
CA LYS A 18 -1.11 -7.44 -12.05
C LYS A 18 -0.98 -6.32 -13.09
N GLN A 19 -1.61 -5.17 -12.84
CA GLN A 19 -1.50 -4.02 -13.74
C GLN A 19 -0.06 -3.46 -13.78
N LEU A 20 0.60 -3.41 -12.63
CA LEU A 20 2.00 -2.99 -12.54
C LEU A 20 2.95 -3.99 -13.22
N GLU A 21 2.76 -5.29 -13.03
CA GLU A 21 3.52 -6.34 -13.71
C GLU A 21 3.34 -6.28 -15.23
N ALA A 22 2.10 -6.10 -15.70
CA ALA A 22 1.82 -5.91 -17.12
C ALA A 22 2.46 -4.63 -17.67
N HIS A 23 2.52 -3.55 -16.87
CA HIS A 23 3.24 -2.34 -17.25
C HIS A 23 4.75 -2.60 -17.39
N VAL A 24 5.36 -3.29 -16.42
CA VAL A 24 6.79 -3.64 -16.45
C VAL A 24 7.11 -4.54 -17.65
N GLN A 25 6.27 -5.53 -17.94
CA GLN A 25 6.44 -6.41 -19.10
C GLN A 25 6.30 -5.67 -20.44
N ARG A 26 5.39 -4.69 -20.53
CA ARG A 26 5.17 -3.89 -21.75
C ARG A 26 6.18 -2.75 -21.91
N GLY A 27 6.81 -2.31 -20.82
CA GLY A 27 7.77 -1.21 -20.79
C GLY A 27 7.18 0.06 -21.41
N ALA A 28 7.90 0.65 -22.38
CA ALA A 28 7.50 1.86 -23.09
C ALA A 28 6.20 1.72 -23.91
N ASN A 29 5.73 0.50 -24.18
CA ASN A 29 4.46 0.25 -24.88
C ASN A 29 3.26 0.18 -23.91
N SER A 30 3.48 0.40 -22.62
CA SER A 30 2.40 0.42 -21.65
C SER A 30 1.57 1.70 -21.80
N THR A 31 0.25 1.55 -21.89
CA THR A 31 -0.71 2.66 -21.95
C THR A 31 -0.87 3.39 -20.62
N LEU A 32 -0.24 2.88 -19.55
CA LEU A 32 -0.30 3.47 -18.21
C LEU A 32 0.65 4.65 -18.11
N SER A 33 0.11 5.80 -17.73
CA SER A 33 0.88 6.99 -17.43
C SER A 33 1.70 6.82 -16.14
N VAL A 34 2.77 7.62 -16.00
CA VAL A 34 3.61 7.65 -14.79
C VAL A 34 2.78 7.92 -13.53
N TYR A 35 1.73 8.74 -13.64
CA TYR A 35 0.83 9.05 -12.52
C TYR A 35 -0.01 7.85 -12.09
N GLU A 36 -0.52 7.06 -13.05
CA GLU A 36 -1.28 5.84 -12.75
C GLU A 36 -0.39 4.78 -12.11
N VAL A 37 0.84 4.63 -12.60
CA VAL A 37 1.84 3.73 -12.02
C VAL A 37 2.14 4.12 -10.57
N ALA A 38 2.31 5.41 -10.28
CA ALA A 38 2.53 5.91 -8.92
C ALA A 38 1.33 5.59 -8.01
N ARG A 39 0.10 5.81 -8.47
CA ARG A 39 -1.12 5.49 -7.71
C ARG A 39 -1.23 3.98 -7.41
N LEU A 40 -0.90 3.12 -8.37
CA LEU A 40 -0.89 1.67 -8.17
C LEU A 40 0.17 1.26 -7.13
N MET A 41 1.38 1.83 -7.23
CA MET A 41 2.46 1.64 -6.25
C MET A 41 2.05 2.07 -4.84
N ASP A 42 1.40 3.22 -4.69
CA ASP A 42 0.95 3.72 -3.40
C ASP A 42 -0.13 2.83 -2.79
N THR A 43 -1.06 2.33 -3.61
CA THR A 43 -2.10 1.39 -3.18
C THR A 43 -1.49 0.10 -2.61
N ILE A 44 -0.46 -0.44 -3.27
CA ILE A 44 0.26 -1.63 -2.81
C ILE A 44 1.05 -1.34 -1.51
N ARG A 45 1.69 -0.18 -1.41
CA ARG A 45 2.44 0.23 -0.20
C ARG A 45 1.54 0.43 1.00
N PHE A 46 0.35 0.99 0.82
CA PHE A 46 -0.60 1.24 1.90
C PHE A 46 -1.05 -0.07 2.57
N GLN A 47 -1.26 -1.13 1.79
CA GLN A 47 -1.53 -2.47 2.36
C GLN A 47 -0.33 -3.01 3.14
N LYS A 48 0.90 -2.78 2.66
CA LYS A 48 2.14 -3.23 3.32
C LYS A 48 2.43 -2.43 4.61
N GLY A 49 2.02 -1.17 4.66
CA GLY A 49 2.17 -0.23 5.77
C GLY A 49 1.13 -0.35 6.89
N ALA A 50 0.09 -1.19 6.72
CA ALA A 50 -0.86 -1.50 7.81
C ALA A 50 -0.26 -2.40 8.91
N LYS A 51 1.07 -2.57 8.95
CA LYS A 51 1.81 -3.11 10.10
C LYS A 51 2.63 -1.98 10.75
N LYS A 52 2.27 -1.70 12.00
CA LYS A 52 2.94 -0.88 13.02
C LYS A 52 2.57 0.62 13.07
N PHE A 53 1.41 0.89 13.65
CA PHE A 53 1.31 1.91 14.70
C PHE A 53 0.93 1.21 16.01
N GLY A 54 1.88 0.41 16.51
CA GLY A 54 1.81 -0.24 17.82
C GLY A 54 3.08 0.03 18.64
N GLY A 55 3.75 1.15 18.36
CA GLY A 55 4.74 1.70 19.28
C GLY A 55 3.97 2.49 20.31
N GLU A 56 3.94 1.99 21.55
CA GLU A 56 3.48 2.77 22.70
C GLU A 56 4.09 4.18 22.63
N PRO A 57 3.32 5.25 22.90
CA PRO A 57 3.91 6.58 23.00
C PRO A 57 4.95 6.51 24.12
N GLN A 58 6.24 6.57 23.76
CA GLN A 58 7.30 6.72 24.73
C GLN A 58 7.15 8.11 25.34
N ILE A 59 6.48 8.18 26.49
CA ILE A 59 6.41 9.38 27.32
C ILE A 59 7.80 9.58 27.90
N VAL A 60 8.59 10.42 27.24
CA VAL A 60 9.86 10.94 27.80
C VAL A 60 9.53 12.00 28.84
N GLY A 61 9.36 11.57 30.08
CA GLY A 61 9.30 12.46 31.23
C GLY A 61 10.70 12.94 31.59
N PHE A 62 10.95 14.24 31.54
CA PHE A 62 12.13 14.82 32.17
C PHE A 62 11.87 14.92 33.66
N SER A 63 12.60 14.14 34.47
CA SER A 63 12.62 14.30 35.92
C SER A 63 13.38 15.59 36.24
N ASN A 64 12.70 16.59 36.77
CA ASN A 64 13.38 17.73 37.38
C ASN A 64 14.00 17.27 38.71
N ASN A 65 15.27 17.65 38.87
CA ASN A 65 16.17 17.38 39.99
C ASN A 65 15.64 17.90 41.33
#